data_AF-A0A7K0LBN8-F1
#
_entry.id   AF-A0A7K0LBN8-F1
#
_cell.length_a   1.000
_cell.length_b   1.000
_cell.length_c   1.000
_cell.angle_alpha   90.00
_cell.angle_beta   90.00
_cell.angle_gamma   90.00
#
_symmetry.space_group_name_H-M   'P 1'
#
loop_
_entity.id
_entity.type
_entity.pdbx_description
1 polymer ?
#
loop_
_entity_poly.entity_id
_entity_poly.type
_entity_poly.pdbx_seq_one_letter_code
_entity_poly.pdbx_strand_id
1 'polypeptide(L)'
;TTIDLHGGGSDLIFPHHECERAQSEAATGAPFVKHWMHVAMVSMDGHKMSKSRGNLVFVDKLRTEHDPMAIRLGLIEHHYRVEWEWDEGLMGRNQERLSKWRSTRSATKVPSGRTLLDDVRAALDDDLDTPAAVRMIDEAAQRGFDVGDAASLMGVLM
;
A
#
# COMPACT_ATOMS: atom_id res chain seq x y z
N THR A 1 -22.08 -12.09 -16.01
CA THR A 1 -22.21 -11.79 -14.58
C THR A 1 -21.50 -10.49 -14.30
N THR A 2 -22.16 -9.55 -13.60
CA THR A 2 -21.53 -8.31 -13.13
C THR A 2 -20.61 -8.60 -11.95
N ILE A 3 -19.39 -8.06 -11.95
CA ILE A 3 -18.44 -8.19 -10.84
C ILE A 3 -18.43 -6.93 -9.97
N ASP A 4 -18.12 -7.08 -8.68
CA ASP A 4 -18.14 -5.96 -7.73
C ASP A 4 -16.94 -5.02 -7.90
N LEU A 5 -15.75 -5.58 -8.08
CA LEU A 5 -14.48 -4.85 -8.12
C LEU A 5 -13.58 -5.34 -9.27
N HIS A 6 -13.00 -4.41 -10.01
CA HIS A 6 -11.96 -4.68 -11.01
C HIS A 6 -10.80 -3.68 -10.81
N GLY A 7 -9.59 -4.21 -10.65
CA GLY A 7 -8.39 -3.43 -10.35
C GLY A 7 -7.36 -3.42 -11.48
N GLY A 8 -6.53 -2.37 -11.55
CA GLY A 8 -5.38 -2.33 -12.46
C GLY A 8 -4.46 -1.14 -12.19
N GLY A 9 -3.38 -1.01 -12.97
CA GLY A 9 -2.59 0.23 -13.01
C GLY A 9 -3.40 1.37 -13.64
N SER A 10 -3.12 2.61 -13.27
CA SER A 10 -3.73 3.80 -13.90
C SER A 10 -3.51 3.88 -15.42
N ASP A 11 -2.43 3.29 -15.92
CA ASP A 11 -2.16 3.12 -17.35
C ASP A 11 -3.11 2.14 -18.06
N LEU A 12 -3.86 1.33 -17.30
CA LEU A 12 -4.86 0.40 -17.84
C LEU A 12 -6.25 1.02 -17.97
N ILE A 13 -6.49 2.22 -17.42
CA ILE A 13 -7.77 2.94 -17.58
C ILE A 13 -8.14 3.01 -19.06
N PHE A 14 -7.19 3.41 -19.90
CA PHE A 14 -7.35 3.46 -21.34
C PHE A 14 -6.08 2.99 -22.06
N PRO A 15 -6.19 2.16 -23.12
CA PRO A 15 -7.44 1.65 -23.71
C PRO A 15 -7.98 0.38 -23.04
N HIS A 16 -7.21 -0.24 -22.14
CA HIS A 16 -7.45 -1.62 -21.73
C HIS A 16 -8.81 -1.84 -21.05
N HIS A 17 -9.05 -1.23 -19.90
CA HIS A 17 -10.29 -1.40 -19.14
C HIS A 17 -11.51 -0.82 -19.87
N GLU A 18 -11.31 0.24 -20.65
CA GLU A 18 -12.35 0.80 -21.51
C GLU A 18 -12.84 -0.21 -22.56
N CYS A 19 -11.90 -0.92 -23.21
CA CYS A 19 -12.20 -2.01 -24.13
C CYS A 19 -12.84 -3.21 -23.43
N GLU A 20 -12.37 -3.60 -22.25
CA GLU A 20 -12.96 -4.70 -21.49
C GLU A 20 -14.42 -4.42 -21.11
N ARG A 21 -14.71 -3.18 -20.68
CA ARG A 21 -16.07 -2.72 -20.43
C ARG A 21 -16.92 -2.81 -21.69
N ALA A 22 -16.47 -2.22 -22.80
CA ALA A 22 -17.23 -2.22 -24.05
C ALA A 22 -17.53 -3.64 -24.56
N GLN A 23 -16.54 -4.54 -24.53
CA GLN A 23 -16.69 -5.93 -24.97
C GLN A 23 -17.67 -6.70 -24.07
N SER A 24 -17.51 -6.58 -22.75
CA SER A 24 -18.31 -7.32 -21.78
C SER A 24 -19.77 -6.86 -21.77
N GLU A 25 -20.00 -5.55 -21.80
CA GLU A 25 -21.35 -4.99 -21.78
C GLU A 25 -22.07 -5.22 -23.11
N ALA A 26 -21.37 -5.14 -24.24
CA ALA A 26 -21.95 -5.47 -25.55
C ALA A 26 -22.33 -6.95 -25.67
N ALA A 27 -21.51 -7.86 -25.14
CA ALA A 27 -21.78 -9.29 -25.19
C ALA A 27 -22.89 -9.74 -24.23
N THR A 28 -23.07 -9.06 -23.09
CA THR A 28 -23.98 -9.49 -22.03
C THR A 28 -25.24 -8.65 -21.88
N GLY A 29 -25.25 -7.43 -22.40
CA GLY A 29 -26.35 -6.47 -22.21
C GLY A 29 -26.52 -5.97 -20.78
N ALA A 30 -25.52 -6.17 -19.91
CA ALA A 30 -25.56 -5.80 -18.49
C ALA A 30 -24.26 -5.09 -18.07
N PRO A 31 -24.28 -4.25 -17.01
CA PRO A 31 -23.07 -3.61 -16.48
C PRO A 31 -21.97 -4.62 -16.17
N PHE A 32 -20.73 -4.33 -16.55
CA PHE A 32 -19.61 -5.25 -16.33
C PHE A 32 -19.09 -5.21 -14.89
N VAL A 33 -18.75 -4.02 -14.38
CA VAL A 33 -18.09 -3.82 -13.08
C VAL A 33 -18.80 -2.73 -12.29
N LYS A 34 -19.03 -2.94 -10.98
CA LYS A 34 -19.61 -1.90 -10.10
C LYS A 34 -18.61 -0.83 -9.69
N HIS A 35 -17.39 -1.22 -9.32
CA HIS A 35 -16.32 -0.32 -8.88
C HIS A 35 -14.99 -0.65 -9.55
N TRP A 36 -14.36 0.37 -10.13
CA TRP A 36 -13.02 0.28 -10.71
C TRP A 36 -11.99 0.86 -9.74
N MET A 37 -10.89 0.16 -9.51
CA MET A 37 -9.79 0.61 -8.67
C MET A 37 -8.50 0.70 -9.47
N HIS A 38 -7.83 1.85 -9.44
CA HIS A 38 -6.60 2.06 -10.20
C HIS A 38 -5.46 2.51 -9.29
N VAL A 39 -4.35 1.79 -9.33
CA VAL A 39 -3.14 2.17 -8.61
C VAL A 39 -2.34 3.21 -9.42
N ALA A 40 -1.88 4.24 -8.73
CA ALA A 40 -1.08 5.31 -9.31
C ALA A 40 0.31 4.83 -9.72
N MET A 41 0.96 5.61 -10.57
CA MET A 41 2.31 5.30 -11.05
C MET A 41 3.37 5.65 -10.02
N VAL A 42 4.48 4.91 -10.07
CA VAL A 42 5.72 5.24 -9.37
C VAL A 42 6.71 5.84 -10.37
N SER A 43 7.27 6.99 -10.03
CA SER A 43 8.35 7.65 -10.78
C SER A 43 9.70 7.49 -10.08
N MET A 44 10.78 7.80 -10.80
CA MET A 44 12.13 7.94 -10.25
C MET A 44 12.87 8.99 -11.09
N ASP A 45 13.55 9.92 -10.42
CA ASP A 45 14.27 11.05 -11.03
C ASP A 45 13.40 11.87 -12.00
N GLY A 46 12.19 12.21 -11.57
CA GLY A 46 11.21 12.98 -12.35
C GLY A 46 10.66 12.24 -13.58
N HIS A 47 10.87 10.93 -13.68
CA HIS A 47 10.46 10.13 -14.82
C HIS A 47 9.68 8.88 -14.43
N LYS A 48 8.68 8.51 -15.24
CA LYS A 48 7.99 7.23 -15.11
C LYS A 48 9.00 6.07 -15.17
N MET A 49 8.92 5.15 -14.22
CA MET A 49 9.70 3.91 -14.27
C MET A 49 9.34 3.08 -15.50
N SER A 50 10.34 2.66 -16.28
CA SER A 50 10.13 1.86 -17.49
C SER A 50 11.36 1.07 -17.90
N LYS A 51 11.15 -0.09 -18.54
CA LYS A 51 12.23 -0.94 -19.07
C LYS A 51 13.12 -0.16 -20.04
N SER A 52 12.53 0.64 -20.93
CA SER A 52 13.26 1.38 -21.97
C SER A 52 14.19 2.46 -21.42
N ARG A 53 13.90 3.01 -20.23
CA ARG A 53 14.76 3.98 -19.55
C ARG A 53 15.82 3.33 -18.66
N GLY A 54 15.78 2.02 -18.47
CA GLY A 54 16.73 1.31 -17.61
C GLY A 54 16.63 1.69 -16.12
N ASN A 55 15.55 2.35 -15.72
CA ASN A 55 15.39 2.94 -14.38
C ASN A 55 14.43 2.10 -13.50
N LEU A 56 14.42 0.77 -13.71
CA LEU A 56 13.57 -0.15 -12.95
C LEU A 56 14.27 -0.63 -11.70
N VAL A 57 13.51 -0.61 -10.60
CA VAL A 57 13.87 -1.30 -9.37
C VAL A 57 13.12 -2.63 -9.33
N PHE A 58 13.87 -3.72 -9.29
CA PHE A 58 13.34 -5.08 -9.37
C PHE A 58 13.11 -5.65 -7.97
N VAL A 59 11.88 -6.10 -7.70
CA VAL A 59 11.48 -6.61 -6.36
C VAL A 59 12.20 -7.92 -5.98
N ASP A 60 12.55 -8.74 -6.96
CA ASP A 60 13.38 -9.95 -6.77
C ASP A 60 14.83 -9.61 -6.40
N LYS A 61 15.37 -8.48 -6.87
CA LYS A 61 16.66 -7.98 -6.40
C LYS A 61 16.53 -7.33 -5.02
N LEU A 62 15.56 -6.42 -4.83
CA LEU A 62 15.34 -5.73 -3.55
C LEU A 62 15.23 -6.69 -2.37
N ARG A 63 14.49 -7.80 -2.51
CA ARG A 63 14.30 -8.79 -1.43
C ARG A 63 15.57 -9.54 -1.04
N THR A 64 16.62 -9.49 -1.86
CA THR A 64 17.94 -10.06 -1.51
C THR A 64 18.77 -9.11 -0.66
N GLU A 65 18.43 -7.81 -0.68
CA GLU A 65 19.17 -6.73 -0.03
C GLU A 65 18.42 -6.18 1.20
N HIS A 66 17.09 -6.28 1.23
CA HIS A 66 16.23 -5.70 2.26
C HIS A 66 15.17 -6.68 2.78
N ASP A 67 14.73 -6.46 4.03
CA ASP A 67 13.61 -7.17 4.62
C ASP A 67 12.33 -6.94 3.77
N PRO A 68 11.62 -7.99 3.32
CA PRO A 68 10.37 -7.87 2.57
C PRO A 68 9.31 -6.99 3.25
N MET A 69 9.30 -6.93 4.58
CA MET A 69 8.38 -6.08 5.34
C MET A 69 8.76 -4.59 5.25
N ALA A 70 10.04 -4.27 5.11
CA ALA A 70 10.48 -2.89 4.83
C ALA A 70 10.12 -2.47 3.40
N ILE A 71 10.24 -3.38 2.43
CA ILE A 71 9.77 -3.16 1.05
C ILE A 71 8.25 -2.91 1.06
N ARG A 72 7.49 -3.73 1.79
CA ARG A 72 6.04 -3.53 1.94
C ARG A 72 5.71 -2.17 2.56
N LEU A 73 6.40 -1.77 3.62
CA LEU A 73 6.22 -0.46 4.27
C LEU A 73 6.46 0.70 3.29
N GLY A 74 7.51 0.62 2.47
CA GLY A 74 7.79 1.62 1.44
C GLY A 74 6.72 1.72 0.35
N LEU A 75 5.89 0.69 0.16
CA LEU A 75 4.74 0.75 -0.75
C LEU A 75 3.49 1.31 -0.06
N ILE A 76 3.18 0.86 1.16
CA ILE A 76 1.94 1.19 1.85
C ILE A 76 1.99 2.54 2.60
N GLU A 77 3.17 3.16 2.73
CA GLU A 77 3.25 4.53 3.26
C GLU A 77 2.71 5.60 2.28
N HIS A 78 2.40 5.20 1.04
CA HIS A 78 1.76 6.02 0.02
C HIS A 78 0.32 5.55 -0.22
N HIS A 79 -0.59 6.49 -0.44
CA HIS A 79 -1.97 6.17 -0.81
C HIS A 79 -1.99 5.53 -2.20
N TYR A 80 -2.73 4.44 -2.41
CA TYR A 80 -2.67 3.67 -3.66
C TYR A 80 -3.03 4.48 -4.92
N ARG A 81 -3.81 5.55 -4.76
CA ARG A 81 -4.27 6.47 -5.81
C ARG A 81 -3.37 7.68 -6.06
N VAL A 82 -2.32 7.86 -5.26
CA VAL A 82 -1.45 9.04 -5.32
C VAL A 82 -0.12 8.66 -5.94
N GLU A 83 0.26 9.38 -7.00
CA GLU A 83 1.58 9.20 -7.60
C GLU A 83 2.66 9.58 -6.60
N TRP A 84 3.74 8.81 -6.58
CA TRP A 84 4.86 9.05 -5.70
C TRP A 84 6.17 8.69 -6.39
N GLU A 85 7.26 9.25 -5.87
CA GLU A 85 8.58 9.10 -6.44
C GLU A 85 9.43 8.19 -5.55
N TRP A 86 10.00 7.17 -6.18
CA TRP A 86 11.01 6.32 -5.57
C TRP A 86 12.30 7.12 -5.38
N ASP A 87 12.82 7.08 -4.16
CA ASP A 87 14.14 7.59 -3.82
C ASP A 87 15.01 6.50 -3.19
N GLU A 88 16.34 6.66 -3.30
CA GLU A 88 17.30 5.69 -2.78
C GLU A 88 17.26 5.54 -1.25
N GLY A 89 16.77 6.55 -0.53
CA GLY A 89 16.63 6.52 0.93
C GLY A 89 15.40 5.74 1.43
N LEU A 90 14.47 5.39 0.55
CA LEU A 90 13.20 4.76 0.90
C LEU A 90 13.39 3.49 1.74
N MET A 91 14.30 2.61 1.33
CA MET A 91 14.54 1.34 2.03
C MET A 91 15.25 1.54 3.37
N GLY A 92 16.15 2.53 3.48
CA GLY A 92 16.80 2.88 4.75
C GLY A 92 15.76 3.32 5.79
N ARG A 93 14.93 4.30 5.44
CA ARG A 93 13.88 4.83 6.33
C ARG A 93 12.87 3.75 6.74
N ASN A 94 12.46 2.89 5.82
CA ASN A 94 11.48 1.85 6.12
C ASN A 94 12.05 0.68 6.94
N GLN A 95 13.35 0.39 6.85
CA GLN A 95 14.01 -0.56 7.76
C GLN A 95 14.10 -0.01 9.19
N GLU A 96 14.38 1.28 9.35
CA GLU A 96 14.37 1.94 10.65
C GLU A 96 12.96 1.95 11.25
N ARG A 97 11.93 2.29 10.44
CA ARG A 97 10.52 2.20 10.84
C ARG A 97 10.16 0.79 11.31
N LEU A 98 10.48 -0.22 10.51
CA LEU A 98 10.22 -1.62 10.86
C LEU A 98 10.90 -2.03 12.16
N SER A 99 12.17 -1.66 12.33
CA SER A 99 12.93 -1.92 13.55
C SER A 99 12.29 -1.26 14.77
N LYS A 100 11.82 -0.02 14.60
CA LYS A 100 11.10 0.71 15.66
C LYS A 100 9.80 0.01 16.02
N TRP A 101 8.99 -0.40 15.04
CA TRP A 101 7.77 -1.15 15.32
C TRP A 101 8.10 -2.46 16.05
N ARG A 102 9.15 -3.19 15.63
CA ARG A 102 9.51 -4.50 16.22
C ARG A 102 9.96 -4.37 17.66
N SER A 103 10.61 -3.26 18.02
CA SER A 103 11.01 -2.98 19.39
C SER A 103 9.85 -2.89 20.39
N THR A 104 8.61 -2.77 19.91
CA THR A 104 7.42 -2.58 20.77
C THR A 104 6.71 -3.88 21.18
N ARG A 105 7.09 -5.07 20.65
CA ARG A 105 6.33 -6.32 20.89
C ARG A 105 6.22 -6.75 22.37
N SER A 106 7.14 -6.29 23.21
CA SER A 106 7.13 -6.58 24.66
C SER A 106 6.62 -5.40 25.50
N ALA A 107 6.15 -4.33 24.84
CA ALA A 107 5.72 -3.12 25.51
C ALA A 107 4.27 -3.24 26.01
N THR A 108 3.85 -2.28 26.83
CA THR A 108 2.47 -2.24 27.32
C THR A 108 1.51 -2.07 26.14
N LYS A 109 0.42 -2.84 26.14
CA LYS A 109 -0.67 -2.64 25.19
C LYS A 109 -1.31 -1.27 25.40
N VAL A 110 -1.85 -0.69 24.33
CA VAL A 110 -2.63 0.56 24.38
C VAL A 110 -3.77 0.40 25.41
N PRO A 111 -4.03 1.39 26.29
CA PRO A 111 -5.09 1.31 27.31
C PRO A 111 -6.47 0.96 26.73
N SER A 112 -7.33 0.34 27.55
CA SER A 112 -8.67 -0.10 27.16
C SER A 112 -9.59 1.07 26.75
N GLY A 113 -10.16 1.01 25.54
CA GLY A 113 -10.96 2.03 24.87
C GLY A 113 -11.07 1.71 23.37
N ARG A 114 -11.31 2.71 22.50
CA ARG A 114 -11.05 2.54 21.06
C ARG A 114 -9.57 2.19 20.91
N THR A 115 -9.27 1.04 20.31
CA THR A 115 -7.91 0.53 20.22
C THR A 115 -7.20 1.10 18.99
N LEU A 116 -5.87 1.12 19.00
CA LEU A 116 -5.08 1.44 17.80
C LEU A 116 -5.53 0.59 16.59
N LEU A 117 -5.89 -0.68 16.83
CA LEU A 117 -6.40 -1.56 15.78
C LEU A 117 -7.73 -1.05 15.18
N ASP A 118 -8.61 -0.48 15.98
CA ASP A 118 -9.88 0.07 15.51
C ASP A 118 -9.68 1.38 14.72
N ASP A 119 -8.74 2.24 15.16
CA ASP A 119 -8.38 3.45 14.42
C ASP A 119 -7.74 3.11 13.07
N VAL A 120 -6.86 2.11 13.04
CA VAL A 120 -6.27 1.61 11.78
C VAL A 120 -7.34 1.00 10.87
N ARG A 121 -8.31 0.24 11.40
CA ARG A 121 -9.45 -0.25 10.61
C ARG A 121 -10.26 0.90 10.00
N ALA A 122 -10.56 1.92 10.81
CA ALA A 122 -11.32 3.08 10.32
C ALA A 122 -10.59 3.82 9.20
N ALA A 123 -9.26 3.95 9.27
CA ALA A 123 -8.45 4.51 8.19
C ALA A 123 -8.49 3.63 6.92
N LEU A 124 -8.47 2.31 7.08
CA LEU A 124 -8.58 1.39 5.95
C LEU A 124 -9.97 1.40 5.30
N ASP A 125 -11.04 1.58 6.10
CA ASP A 125 -12.40 1.71 5.61
C ASP A 125 -12.61 3.02 4.82
N ASP A 126 -11.76 4.03 5.04
CA ASP A 126 -11.73 5.28 4.27
C ASP A 126 -10.78 5.17 3.06
N ASP A 127 -11.27 4.51 2.00
CA ASP A 127 -10.55 4.34 0.71
C ASP A 127 -9.14 3.76 0.83
N LEU A 128 -8.91 2.86 1.80
CA LEU A 128 -7.59 2.31 2.09
C LEU A 128 -6.55 3.41 2.38
N ASP A 129 -6.84 4.36 3.29
CA ASP A 129 -5.88 5.38 3.75
C ASP A 129 -4.73 4.76 4.56
N THR A 130 -3.86 4.04 3.86
CA THR A 130 -2.67 3.41 4.40
C THR A 130 -1.65 4.44 4.93
N PRO A 131 -1.49 5.66 4.35
CA PRO A 131 -0.68 6.69 4.99
C PRO A 131 -1.17 7.07 6.39
N ALA A 132 -2.49 7.25 6.60
CA ALA A 132 -3.02 7.53 7.93
C ALA A 132 -2.80 6.37 8.90
N ALA A 133 -3.07 5.13 8.45
CA ALA A 133 -2.80 3.94 9.25
C ALA A 133 -1.32 3.84 9.67
N VAL A 134 -0.38 4.06 8.75
CA VAL A 134 1.07 4.05 9.03
C VAL A 134 1.43 5.14 10.05
N ARG A 135 0.90 6.37 9.92
CA ARG A 135 1.14 7.45 10.90
C ARG A 135 0.65 7.08 12.30
N MET A 136 -0.57 6.53 12.42
CA MET A 136 -1.12 6.11 13.71
C MET A 136 -0.24 5.04 14.39
N ILE A 137 0.28 4.09 13.60
CA ILE A 137 1.19 3.05 14.10
C ILE A 137 2.54 3.65 14.50
N ASP A 138 3.10 4.56 13.70
CA ASP A 138 4.34 5.28 14.01
C ASP A 138 4.22 6.03 15.35
N GLU A 139 3.13 6.78 15.55
CA GLU A 139 2.85 7.52 16.79
C GLU A 139 2.73 6.59 18.01
N ALA A 140 2.03 5.46 17.87
CA ALA A 140 1.90 4.48 18.94
C ALA A 140 3.25 3.84 19.28
N ALA A 141 4.06 3.51 18.27
CA ALA A 141 5.39 2.93 18.47
C ALA A 141 6.36 3.94 19.13
N GLN A 142 6.28 5.22 18.76
CA GLN A 142 7.04 6.29 19.40
C GLN A 142 6.71 6.43 20.90
N ARG A 143 5.43 6.26 21.26
CA ARG A 143 4.95 6.25 22.65
C ARG A 143 5.26 4.95 23.40
N GLY A 144 5.85 3.96 22.71
CA GLY A 144 6.24 2.69 23.31
C GLY A 144 5.06 1.76 23.57
N PHE A 145 4.00 1.82 22.76
CA PHE A 145 2.92 0.83 22.80
C PHE A 145 3.18 -0.30 21.82
N ASP A 146 2.75 -1.51 22.17
CA ASP A 146 2.77 -2.66 21.26
C ASP A 146 1.85 -2.40 20.06
N VAL A 147 2.45 -2.42 18.86
CA VAL A 147 1.75 -2.20 17.58
C VAL A 147 1.49 -3.48 16.79
N GLY A 148 1.82 -4.66 17.35
CA GLY A 148 1.84 -5.93 16.62
C GLY A 148 0.58 -6.26 15.84
N ASP A 149 -0.60 -6.11 16.46
CA ASP A 149 -1.88 -6.43 15.84
C ASP A 149 -2.22 -5.44 14.71
N ALA A 150 -1.95 -4.14 14.92
CA ALA A 150 -2.20 -3.10 13.93
C ALA A 150 -1.25 -3.22 12.72
N ALA A 151 0.03 -3.50 12.96
CA ALA A 151 1.00 -3.77 11.89
C ALA A 151 0.62 -5.03 11.09
N SER A 152 0.15 -6.08 11.78
CA SER A 152 -0.31 -7.32 11.12
C SER A 152 -1.54 -7.09 10.23
N LEU A 153 -2.46 -6.21 10.63
CA LEU A 153 -3.61 -5.80 9.80
C LEU A 153 -3.15 -5.12 8.50
N MET A 154 -2.06 -4.34 8.56
CA MET A 154 -1.41 -3.74 7.38
C MET A 154 -0.60 -4.75 6.55
N GLY A 155 -0.54 -6.02 6.98
CA GLY A 155 0.27 -7.08 6.39
C GLY A 155 1.78 -6.94 6.65
N VAL A 156 2.16 -6.16 7.67
CA VAL A 156 3.55 -5.98 8.10
C VAL A 156 3.80 -6.91 9.29
N LEU A 157 4.57 -7.96 9.05
CA LEU A 157 4.85 -8.99 10.05
C LEU A 157 6.00 -8.56 10.97
N MET A 158 5.71 -8.63 12.27
CA MET A 158 6.51 -8.08 13.37
C MET A 158 7.45 -9.11 13.99
#